data_AF-A0A379TGT8-F1
#
_entry.id   AF-A0A379TGT8-F1
#
_cell.length_a   1.000
_cell.length_b   1.000
_cell.length_c   1.000
_cell.angle_alpha   90.00
_cell.angle_beta   90.00
_cell.angle_gamma   90.00
#
_symmetry.space_group_name_H-M   'P 1'
#
loop_
_entity.id
_entity.type
_entity.pdbx_description
1 polymer ?
#
loop_
_entity_poly.entity_id
_entity_poly.type
_entity_poly.pdbx_seq_one_letter_code
_entity_poly.pdbx_strand_id
1 'polypeptide(L)'
;MEFSVKSGSPEKQRSACIVVGVFEPRRLSPIAEQLDKISDGYISALLRRGELEGKPGQTLLLHHVPNVLSERILLIGCGKERELDERQYKQVIQKTINTLNDTGSMEAVCFLTELHVKGRNNYWKVRQAVETAKETLYSFDQLKTNKSEPRRPLRKMVFNVPTRRELTSGERAIQHGLAIAAGIKAAKDLGNMPPNICNAAYLASQARQLADSYSKKGHHPRDRRTADARTGNERLSGSRPRFAERIADVGYRVQGQSVRRRAPDRARR
;
A
#
# COMPACT_ATOMS: atom_id res chain seq x y z
N MET A 1 -9.66 -0.98 3.18
CA MET A 1 -9.06 -1.99 2.29
C MET A 1 -8.10 -2.88 3.03
N GLU A 2 -8.37 -4.18 3.03
CA GLU A 2 -7.57 -5.27 3.60
C GLU A 2 -6.80 -6.00 2.50
N PHE A 3 -5.65 -6.58 2.86
CA PHE A 3 -4.84 -7.38 1.95
C PHE A 3 -4.60 -8.76 2.53
N SER A 4 -4.58 -9.77 1.66
CA SER A 4 -4.18 -11.14 2.02
C SER A 4 -3.39 -11.75 0.88
N VAL A 5 -2.56 -12.75 1.17
CA VAL A 5 -1.91 -13.56 0.13
C VAL A 5 -2.55 -14.94 0.07
N LYS A 6 -2.71 -15.46 -1.13
CA LYS A 6 -3.11 -16.85 -1.39
C LYS A 6 -2.23 -17.44 -2.47
N SER A 7 -2.22 -18.76 -2.56
CA SER A 7 -1.60 -19.48 -3.67
C SER A 7 -2.66 -20.40 -4.24
N GLY A 8 -3.10 -20.11 -5.46
CA GLY A 8 -4.07 -20.92 -6.16
C GLY A 8 -4.16 -20.55 -7.64
N SER A 9 -4.74 -21.45 -8.41
CA SER A 9 -5.03 -21.22 -9.83
C SER A 9 -6.13 -20.17 -9.99
N PRO A 10 -6.09 -19.35 -11.06
CA PRO A 10 -7.12 -18.35 -11.35
C PRO A 10 -8.49 -18.98 -11.62
N GLU A 11 -8.52 -20.19 -12.17
CA GLU A 11 -9.72 -20.95 -12.54
C GLU A 11 -10.65 -21.29 -11.36
N LYS A 12 -10.08 -21.52 -10.17
CA LYS A 12 -10.82 -21.93 -8.98
C LYS A 12 -11.27 -20.75 -8.14
N GLN A 13 -10.89 -19.53 -8.51
CA GLN A 13 -11.23 -18.35 -7.74
C GLN A 13 -12.69 -17.96 -7.99
N ARG A 14 -13.48 -17.98 -6.92
CA ARG A 14 -14.83 -17.41 -6.89
C ARG A 14 -14.74 -16.02 -6.27
N SER A 15 -14.30 -15.06 -7.07
CA SER A 15 -14.12 -13.67 -6.61
C SER A 15 -14.82 -12.70 -7.55
N ALA A 16 -15.18 -11.51 -7.05
CA ALA A 16 -15.93 -10.54 -7.83
C ALA A 16 -15.14 -10.00 -9.03
N CYS A 17 -13.81 -9.90 -8.91
CA CYS A 17 -12.93 -9.57 -10.03
C CYS A 17 -11.60 -10.34 -9.96
N ILE A 18 -11.16 -10.90 -11.09
CA ILE A 18 -9.79 -11.42 -11.27
C ILE A 18 -8.99 -10.40 -12.07
N VAL A 19 -7.75 -10.11 -11.65
CA VAL A 19 -6.84 -9.22 -12.39
C VAL A 19 -5.68 -10.01 -12.96
N VAL A 20 -5.47 -9.92 -14.27
CA VAL A 20 -4.36 -10.56 -14.97
C VAL A 20 -3.67 -9.60 -15.95
N GLY A 21 -2.40 -9.89 -16.23
CA GLY A 21 -1.57 -9.07 -17.11
C GLY A 21 -1.63 -9.50 -18.58
N VAL A 22 -1.46 -8.54 -19.49
CA VAL A 22 -1.24 -8.73 -20.93
C VAL A 22 0.02 -7.95 -21.32
N PHE A 23 0.88 -8.58 -22.10
CA PHE A 23 2.14 -8.02 -22.59
C PHE A 23 2.03 -7.59 -24.06
N GLU A 24 2.96 -6.75 -24.49
CA GLU A 24 3.10 -6.37 -25.90
C GLU A 24 3.86 -7.42 -26.73
N PRO A 25 3.48 -7.65 -28.00
CA PRO A 25 2.22 -7.24 -28.64
C PRO A 25 1.13 -8.27 -28.37
N ARG A 26 0.07 -7.90 -27.63
CA ARG A 26 -1.15 -8.71 -27.42
C ARG A 26 -0.92 -10.12 -26.87
N ARG A 27 0.14 -10.32 -26.10
CA ARG A 27 0.50 -11.62 -25.52
C ARG A 27 -0.08 -11.78 -24.12
N LEU A 28 -0.83 -12.84 -23.89
CA LEU A 28 -1.37 -13.15 -22.57
C LEU A 28 -0.22 -13.50 -21.59
N SER A 29 -0.36 -13.09 -20.33
CA SER A 29 0.50 -13.65 -19.27
C SER A 29 0.22 -15.15 -19.09
N PRO A 30 1.16 -15.96 -18.57
CA PRO A 30 0.94 -17.40 -18.39
C PRO A 30 -0.34 -17.76 -17.61
N ILE A 31 -0.71 -16.90 -16.65
CA ILE A 31 -1.92 -17.04 -15.83
C ILE A 31 -3.17 -16.67 -16.64
N ALA A 32 -3.06 -15.66 -17.52
CA ALA A 32 -4.14 -15.29 -18.43
C ALA A 32 -4.34 -16.33 -19.55
N GLU A 33 -3.28 -17.03 -19.98
CA GLU A 33 -3.39 -18.16 -20.92
C GLU A 33 -4.18 -19.33 -20.31
N GLN A 34 -3.98 -19.62 -19.02
CA GLN A 34 -4.79 -20.63 -18.31
C GLN A 34 -6.27 -20.24 -18.28
N LEU A 35 -6.58 -18.97 -18.00
CA LEU A 35 -7.95 -18.46 -18.07
C LEU A 35 -8.53 -18.52 -19.49
N ASP A 36 -7.73 -18.20 -20.50
CA ASP A 36 -8.18 -18.21 -21.90
C ASP A 36 -8.60 -19.61 -22.35
N LYS A 37 -7.84 -20.64 -21.95
CA LYS A 37 -8.18 -22.05 -22.21
C LYS A 37 -9.52 -22.46 -21.63
N ILE A 38 -9.87 -21.95 -20.45
CA ILE A 38 -11.15 -22.25 -19.80
C ILE A 38 -12.28 -21.53 -20.53
N SER A 39 -12.03 -20.28 -20.94
CA SER A 39 -12.99 -19.48 -21.69
C SER A 39 -13.09 -19.83 -23.18
N ASP A 40 -12.57 -20.99 -23.60
CA ASP A 40 -12.56 -21.45 -25.01
C ASP A 40 -11.97 -20.41 -26.00
N GLY A 41 -10.91 -19.71 -25.58
CA GLY A 41 -10.23 -18.71 -26.42
C GLY A 41 -10.94 -17.36 -26.53
N TYR A 42 -11.92 -17.08 -25.66
CA TYR A 42 -12.65 -15.81 -25.66
C TYR A 42 -11.73 -14.60 -25.48
N ILE A 43 -10.76 -14.68 -24.57
CA ILE A 43 -9.85 -13.57 -24.24
C ILE A 43 -8.89 -13.35 -25.42
N SER A 44 -8.31 -14.41 -25.97
CA SER A 44 -7.42 -14.29 -27.13
C SER A 44 -8.15 -13.80 -28.39
N ALA A 45 -9.42 -14.15 -28.57
CA ALA A 45 -10.24 -13.61 -29.66
C ALA A 45 -10.41 -12.09 -29.56
N LEU A 46 -10.65 -11.56 -28.35
CA LEU A 46 -10.73 -10.10 -28.12
C LEU A 46 -9.39 -9.40 -28.36
N LEU A 47 -8.28 -10.01 -27.93
CA LEU A 47 -6.95 -9.47 -28.20
C LEU A 47 -6.64 -9.43 -29.71
N ARG A 48 -7.02 -10.47 -30.47
CA ARG A 48 -6.86 -10.48 -31.94
C ARG A 48 -7.64 -9.35 -32.61
N ARG A 49 -8.81 -8.99 -32.08
CA ARG A 49 -9.62 -7.83 -32.56
C ARG A 49 -8.99 -6.48 -32.24
N GLY A 50 -8.01 -6.43 -31.33
CA GLY A 50 -7.28 -5.20 -30.99
C GLY A 50 -7.85 -4.41 -29.83
N GLU A 51 -8.71 -5.01 -29.02
CA GLU A 51 -9.29 -4.38 -27.81
C GLU A 51 -8.22 -3.94 -26.78
N LEU A 52 -7.07 -4.62 -26.76
CA LEU A 52 -5.96 -4.32 -25.86
C LEU A 52 -4.62 -4.67 -26.52
N GLU A 53 -3.71 -3.72 -26.63
CA GLU A 53 -2.37 -3.96 -27.20
C GLU A 53 -1.38 -4.52 -26.18
N GLY A 54 -1.60 -4.23 -24.90
CA GLY A 54 -0.73 -4.62 -23.79
C GLY A 54 0.17 -3.50 -23.28
N LYS A 55 -0.01 -2.26 -23.75
CA LYS A 55 0.79 -1.10 -23.29
C LYS A 55 0.58 -0.82 -21.80
N PRO A 56 1.63 -0.38 -21.06
CA PRO A 56 1.51 -0.07 -19.64
C PRO A 56 0.36 0.89 -19.35
N GLY A 57 -0.58 0.48 -18.50
CA GLY A 57 -1.70 1.31 -18.08
C GLY A 57 -2.95 1.23 -18.96
N GLN A 58 -2.92 0.48 -20.07
CA GLN A 58 -4.16 0.08 -20.74
C GLN A 58 -4.90 -0.95 -19.89
N THR A 59 -6.23 -0.88 -19.89
CA THR A 59 -7.08 -1.78 -19.11
C THR A 59 -8.29 -2.20 -19.92
N LEU A 60 -8.66 -3.48 -19.85
CA LEU A 60 -9.88 -4.00 -20.46
C LEU A 60 -10.64 -4.80 -19.41
N LEU A 61 -11.86 -4.37 -19.11
CA LEU A 61 -12.73 -5.05 -18.17
C LEU A 61 -13.72 -5.92 -18.94
N LEU A 62 -13.70 -7.22 -18.65
CA LEU A 62 -14.60 -8.20 -19.22
C LEU A 62 -15.64 -8.60 -18.17
N HIS A 63 -16.90 -8.63 -18.58
CA HIS A 63 -18.02 -9.08 -17.77
C HIS A 63 -18.49 -10.44 -18.28
N HIS A 64 -18.85 -11.33 -17.35
CA HIS A 64 -19.48 -12.63 -17.65
C HIS A 64 -18.75 -13.41 -18.75
N VAL A 65 -17.46 -13.67 -18.53
CA VAL A 65 -16.66 -14.48 -19.45
C VAL A 65 -17.15 -15.94 -19.42
N PRO A 66 -17.33 -16.60 -20.59
CA PRO A 66 -17.75 -17.99 -20.64
C PRO A 66 -16.87 -18.91 -19.79
N ASN A 67 -17.48 -19.88 -19.10
CA ASN A 67 -16.84 -20.92 -18.29
C ASN A 67 -15.96 -20.44 -17.11
N VAL A 68 -15.86 -19.13 -16.85
CA VAL A 68 -15.09 -18.58 -15.73
C VAL A 68 -16.02 -18.33 -14.54
N LEU A 69 -15.60 -18.79 -13.35
CA LEU A 69 -16.40 -18.68 -12.11
C LEU A 69 -16.50 -17.25 -11.55
N SER A 70 -15.60 -16.37 -11.96
CA SER A 70 -15.58 -14.97 -11.54
C SER A 70 -16.51 -14.09 -12.38
N GLU A 71 -17.18 -13.14 -11.72
CA GLU A 71 -18.11 -12.23 -12.39
C GLU A 71 -17.42 -11.30 -13.41
N ARG A 72 -16.18 -10.90 -13.11
CA ARG A 72 -15.40 -9.94 -13.91
C ARG A 72 -13.94 -10.38 -14.04
N ILE A 73 -13.35 -10.10 -15.20
CA ILE A 73 -11.92 -10.23 -15.45
C ILE A 73 -11.38 -8.88 -15.89
N LEU A 74 -10.42 -8.35 -15.16
CA LEU A 74 -9.70 -7.14 -15.52
C LEU A 74 -8.35 -7.52 -16.13
N LEU A 75 -8.19 -7.22 -17.41
CA LEU A 75 -6.92 -7.32 -18.13
C LEU A 75 -6.17 -6.00 -18.02
N ILE A 76 -4.87 -6.07 -17.72
CA ILE A 76 -4.03 -4.89 -17.60
C ILE A 76 -2.79 -5.02 -18.45
N GLY A 77 -2.55 -4.02 -19.30
CA GLY A 77 -1.34 -3.91 -20.09
C GLY A 77 -0.12 -3.67 -19.20
N CYS A 78 0.86 -4.56 -19.32
CA CYS A 78 2.10 -4.56 -18.54
C CYS A 78 3.33 -4.15 -19.37
N GLY A 79 3.16 -3.82 -20.65
CA GLY A 79 4.24 -3.54 -21.59
C GLY A 79 4.98 -4.80 -22.01
N LYS A 80 6.28 -4.71 -22.25
CA LYS A 80 7.10 -5.86 -22.62
C LYS A 80 7.51 -6.67 -21.40
N GLU A 81 7.33 -7.99 -21.45
CA GLU A 81 7.58 -8.92 -20.35
C GLU A 81 8.97 -8.78 -19.70
N ARG A 82 10.02 -8.61 -20.51
CA ARG A 82 11.40 -8.50 -20.03
C ARG A 82 11.81 -7.09 -19.64
N GLU A 83 11.02 -6.07 -19.95
CA GLU A 83 11.39 -4.66 -19.71
C GLU A 83 10.74 -4.07 -18.46
N LEU A 84 9.82 -4.80 -17.80
CA LEU A 84 9.06 -4.33 -16.66
C LEU A 84 9.99 -3.89 -15.49
N ASP A 85 10.05 -2.58 -15.31
CA ASP A 85 10.79 -1.95 -14.22
C ASP A 85 9.90 -1.71 -12.99
N GLU A 86 10.52 -1.19 -11.93
CA GLU A 86 9.83 -0.90 -10.67
C GLU A 86 8.79 0.21 -10.80
N ARG A 87 9.04 1.19 -11.66
CA ARG A 87 8.18 2.35 -11.84
C ARG A 87 6.92 1.95 -12.61
N GLN A 88 7.09 1.23 -13.70
CA GLN A 88 6.04 0.63 -14.52
C GLN A 88 5.20 -0.34 -13.70
N TYR A 89 5.83 -1.19 -12.88
CA TYR A 89 5.09 -2.08 -11.97
C TYR A 89 4.19 -1.29 -11.02
N LYS A 90 4.70 -0.21 -10.39
CA LYS A 90 3.87 0.67 -9.55
C LYS A 90 2.74 1.34 -10.33
N GLN A 91 3.01 1.83 -11.53
CA GLN A 91 1.99 2.44 -12.40
C GLN A 91 0.88 1.44 -12.77
N VAL A 92 1.25 0.20 -13.09
CA VAL A 92 0.33 -0.90 -13.37
C VAL A 92 -0.55 -1.20 -12.16
N ILE A 93 0.03 -1.31 -10.96
CA ILE A 93 -0.74 -1.53 -9.72
C ILE A 93 -1.65 -0.32 -9.42
N GLN A 94 -1.15 0.91 -9.54
CA GLN A 94 -1.96 2.11 -9.33
C GLN A 94 -3.17 2.14 -10.27
N LYS A 95 -2.96 1.85 -11.57
CA LYS A 95 -4.04 1.79 -12.55
C LYS A 95 -5.02 0.67 -12.24
N THR A 96 -4.53 -0.48 -11.77
CA THR A 96 -5.37 -1.60 -11.29
C THR A 96 -6.33 -1.12 -10.20
N ILE A 97 -5.81 -0.46 -9.17
CA ILE A 97 -6.60 -0.04 -8.01
C ILE A 97 -7.63 1.02 -8.40
N ASN A 98 -7.24 2.01 -9.21
CA ASN A 98 -8.18 3.03 -9.70
C ASN A 98 -9.32 2.39 -10.48
N THR A 99 -8.98 1.55 -11.46
CA THR A 99 -9.99 0.87 -12.30
C THR A 99 -10.89 -0.03 -11.44
N LEU A 100 -10.33 -0.74 -10.46
CA LEU A 100 -11.12 -1.57 -9.55
C LEU A 100 -12.02 -0.78 -8.61
N ASN A 101 -11.71 0.48 -8.27
CA ASN A 101 -12.62 1.32 -7.48
C ASN A 101 -13.78 1.87 -8.31
N ASP A 102 -13.56 2.07 -9.61
CA ASP A 102 -14.61 2.51 -10.54
C ASP A 102 -15.57 1.35 -10.86
N THR A 103 -15.05 0.12 -10.93
CA THR A 103 -15.88 -1.08 -10.99
C THR A 103 -16.41 -1.37 -9.59
N GLY A 104 -17.72 -1.50 -9.37
CA GLY A 104 -18.28 -1.72 -8.02
C GLY A 104 -17.95 -3.07 -7.34
N SER A 105 -16.76 -3.63 -7.59
CA SER A 105 -16.21 -4.88 -7.07
C SER A 105 -15.77 -4.72 -5.61
N MET A 106 -16.35 -5.50 -4.71
CA MET A 106 -15.99 -5.44 -3.29
C MET A 106 -14.72 -6.21 -2.96
N GLU A 107 -14.40 -7.24 -3.73
CA GLU A 107 -13.21 -8.08 -3.57
C GLU A 107 -12.54 -8.36 -4.91
N ALA A 108 -11.21 -8.34 -4.95
CA ALA A 108 -10.44 -8.66 -6.14
C ALA A 108 -9.26 -9.60 -5.85
N VAL A 109 -8.97 -10.50 -6.78
CA VAL A 109 -7.77 -11.35 -6.74
C VAL A 109 -6.82 -10.88 -7.83
N CYS A 110 -5.59 -10.55 -7.44
CA CYS A 110 -4.58 -9.98 -8.31
C CYS A 110 -3.43 -10.95 -8.52
N PHE A 111 -3.19 -11.29 -9.78
CA PHE A 111 -2.10 -12.17 -10.22
C PHE A 111 -0.88 -11.40 -10.73
N LEU A 112 -0.91 -10.07 -10.70
CA LEU A 112 0.18 -9.22 -11.17
C LEU A 112 1.44 -9.34 -10.31
N THR A 113 1.31 -9.81 -9.07
CA THR A 113 2.44 -10.09 -8.17
C THR A 113 3.35 -11.22 -8.66
N GLU A 114 2.89 -12.03 -9.60
CA GLU A 114 3.69 -13.11 -10.21
C GLU A 114 4.56 -12.63 -11.36
N LEU A 115 4.28 -11.45 -11.93
CA LEU A 115 5.01 -10.89 -13.06
C LEU A 115 6.52 -10.78 -12.75
N HIS A 116 7.34 -10.98 -13.77
CA HIS A 116 8.78 -10.80 -13.66
C HIS A 116 9.10 -9.30 -13.61
N VAL A 117 9.66 -8.84 -12.50
CA VAL A 117 10.15 -7.48 -12.33
C VAL A 117 11.66 -7.54 -12.18
N LYS A 118 12.40 -6.75 -12.96
CA LYS A 118 13.87 -6.80 -13.01
C LYS A 118 14.49 -6.65 -11.61
N GLY A 119 15.25 -7.67 -11.18
CA GLY A 119 16.02 -7.62 -9.94
C GLY A 119 15.19 -7.64 -8.64
N ARG A 120 13.90 -7.98 -8.69
CA ARG A 120 13.01 -7.94 -7.51
C ARG A 120 12.43 -9.31 -7.17
N ASN A 121 12.37 -9.60 -5.87
CA ASN A 121 11.78 -10.83 -5.33
C ASN A 121 10.27 -10.68 -5.06
N ASN A 122 9.59 -11.78 -4.73
CA ASN A 122 8.16 -11.75 -4.45
C ASN A 122 7.80 -10.86 -3.24
N TYR A 123 8.60 -10.93 -2.16
CA TYR A 123 8.44 -10.04 -1.00
C TYR A 123 8.37 -8.56 -1.40
N TRP A 124 9.28 -8.10 -2.25
CA TRP A 124 9.31 -6.72 -2.72
C TRP A 124 8.08 -6.41 -3.59
N LYS A 125 7.69 -7.32 -4.50
CA LYS A 125 6.53 -7.13 -5.39
C LYS A 125 5.23 -6.97 -4.60
N VAL A 126 4.99 -7.83 -3.61
CA VAL A 126 3.79 -7.76 -2.76
C VAL A 126 3.83 -6.49 -1.89
N ARG A 127 4.96 -6.19 -1.26
CA ARG A 127 5.11 -5.00 -0.41
C ARG A 127 4.85 -3.72 -1.21
N GLN A 128 5.45 -3.59 -2.39
CA GLN A 128 5.24 -2.41 -3.24
C GLN A 128 3.83 -2.34 -3.80
N ALA A 129 3.18 -3.47 -4.07
CA ALA A 129 1.78 -3.48 -4.47
C ALA A 129 0.87 -2.94 -3.33
N VAL A 130 1.11 -3.35 -2.09
CA VAL A 130 0.39 -2.86 -0.91
C VAL A 130 0.63 -1.37 -0.66
N GLU A 131 1.90 -0.94 -0.66
CA GLU A 131 2.28 0.47 -0.48
C GLU A 131 1.62 1.34 -1.56
N THR A 132 1.74 0.94 -2.83
CA THR A 132 1.16 1.67 -3.97
C THR A 132 -0.35 1.68 -3.94
N ALA A 133 -1.01 0.58 -3.55
CA ALA A 133 -2.46 0.54 -3.42
C ALA A 133 -2.97 1.50 -2.35
N LYS A 134 -2.31 1.56 -1.19
CA LYS A 134 -2.66 2.50 -0.11
C LYS A 134 -2.39 3.95 -0.49
N GLU A 135 -1.29 4.19 -1.19
CA GLU A 135 -0.94 5.49 -1.74
C GLU A 135 -1.98 5.99 -2.75
N THR A 136 -2.44 5.09 -3.63
CA THR A 136 -3.45 5.41 -4.66
C THR A 136 -4.80 5.77 -4.04
N LEU A 137 -5.16 5.11 -2.94
CA LEU A 137 -6.41 5.36 -2.19
C LEU A 137 -6.34 6.57 -1.27
N TYR A 138 -5.20 7.24 -1.18
CA TYR A 138 -5.04 8.37 -0.27
C TYR A 138 -5.88 9.57 -0.75
N SER A 139 -6.84 10.00 0.05
CA SER A 139 -7.52 11.27 -0.11
C SER A 139 -7.51 12.06 1.20
N PHE A 140 -7.35 13.38 1.09
CA PHE A 140 -7.43 14.31 2.21
C PHE A 140 -8.73 15.11 2.12
N ASP A 141 -9.79 14.56 2.68
CA ASP A 141 -11.15 15.15 2.63
C ASP A 141 -11.63 15.65 4.00
N GLN A 142 -10.75 15.69 5.01
CA GLN A 142 -11.10 16.07 6.39
C GLN A 142 -11.62 17.52 6.48
N LEU A 143 -11.16 18.40 5.60
CA LEU A 143 -11.53 19.83 5.57
C LEU A 143 -12.55 20.15 4.47
N LYS A 144 -13.03 19.14 3.73
CA LYS A 144 -14.05 19.33 2.71
C LYS A 144 -15.44 19.15 3.31
N THR A 145 -16.33 20.10 3.04
CA THR A 145 -17.74 20.03 3.43
C THR A 145 -18.49 18.95 2.64
N ASN A 146 -18.22 18.85 1.34
CA ASN A 146 -18.80 17.82 0.47
C ASN A 146 -17.82 16.66 0.31
N LYS A 147 -18.11 15.55 0.97
CA LYS A 147 -17.32 14.31 0.87
C LYS A 147 -17.95 13.42 -0.22
N SER A 148 -17.25 13.21 -1.32
CA SER A 148 -17.64 12.23 -2.33
C SER A 148 -17.09 10.86 -1.94
N GLU A 149 -17.88 10.06 -1.23
CA GLU A 149 -17.50 8.67 -0.98
C GLU A 149 -17.92 7.78 -2.16
N PRO A 150 -17.00 6.94 -2.68
CA PRO A 150 -17.36 5.98 -3.72
C PRO A 150 -18.43 5.01 -3.18
N ARG A 151 -19.50 4.80 -3.95
CA ARG A 151 -20.69 4.01 -3.53
C ARG A 151 -20.36 2.56 -3.15
N ARG A 152 -19.34 1.96 -3.79
CA ARG A 152 -18.90 0.57 -3.53
C ARG A 152 -17.37 0.48 -3.58
N PRO A 153 -16.68 0.84 -2.49
CA PRO A 153 -15.22 0.80 -2.46
C PRO A 153 -14.71 -0.65 -2.40
N LEU A 154 -13.55 -0.89 -3.01
CA LEU A 154 -12.85 -2.16 -2.91
C LEU A 154 -12.43 -2.42 -1.44
N ARG A 155 -13.03 -3.43 -0.82
CA ARG A 155 -12.82 -3.74 0.60
C ARG A 155 -11.63 -4.65 0.82
N LYS A 156 -11.42 -5.62 -0.07
CA LYS A 156 -10.39 -6.64 0.08
C LYS A 156 -9.69 -6.92 -1.23
N MET A 157 -8.37 -7.06 -1.17
CA MET A 157 -7.58 -7.54 -2.30
C MET A 157 -6.69 -8.70 -1.89
N VAL A 158 -6.72 -9.74 -2.70
CA VAL A 158 -5.92 -10.93 -2.51
C VAL A 158 -4.80 -10.91 -3.54
N PHE A 159 -3.55 -10.98 -3.10
CA PHE A 159 -2.41 -11.15 -3.99
C PHE A 159 -2.09 -12.63 -4.14
N ASN A 160 -1.97 -13.10 -5.38
CA ASN A 160 -1.54 -14.47 -5.63
C ASN A 160 -0.02 -14.57 -5.58
N VAL A 161 0.47 -15.65 -4.97
CA VAL A 161 1.89 -16.02 -5.01
C VAL A 161 2.06 -17.35 -5.76
N PRO A 162 3.15 -17.50 -6.54
CA PRO A 162 3.34 -18.67 -7.41
C PRO A 162 3.34 -19.99 -6.63
N THR A 163 3.96 -19.99 -5.45
CA THR A 163 4.10 -21.21 -4.63
C THR A 163 3.67 -20.97 -3.18
N ARG A 164 3.20 -22.04 -2.52
CA ARG A 164 2.87 -21.99 -1.09
C ARG A 164 4.04 -21.62 -0.18
N ARG A 165 5.29 -21.85 -0.61
CA ARG A 165 6.49 -21.47 0.13
C ARG A 165 6.65 -19.95 0.26
N GLU A 166 6.06 -19.20 -0.66
CA GLU A 166 6.13 -17.74 -0.69
C GLU A 166 4.98 -17.08 0.09
N LEU A 167 4.07 -17.86 0.69
CA LEU A 167 2.99 -17.31 1.52
C LEU A 167 3.55 -16.56 2.74
N THR A 168 4.49 -17.16 3.47
CA THR A 168 5.08 -16.53 4.66
C THR A 168 5.81 -15.22 4.32
N SER A 169 6.51 -15.18 3.17
CA SER A 169 7.19 -13.96 2.73
C SER A 169 6.19 -12.90 2.26
N GLY A 170 5.11 -13.31 1.60
CA GLY A 170 3.99 -12.44 1.21
C GLY A 170 3.23 -11.85 2.40
N GLU A 171 2.96 -12.62 3.44
CA GLU A 171 2.32 -12.13 4.67
C GLU A 171 3.19 -11.10 5.38
N ARG A 172 4.49 -11.36 5.52
CA ARG A 172 5.46 -10.38 6.04
C ARG A 172 5.52 -9.13 5.17
N ALA A 173 5.47 -9.28 3.84
CA ALA A 173 5.44 -8.16 2.91
C ALA A 173 4.20 -7.28 3.10
N ILE A 174 3.03 -7.89 3.28
CA ILE A 174 1.79 -7.17 3.60
C ILE A 174 1.92 -6.44 4.93
N GLN A 175 2.39 -7.12 5.98
CA GLN A 175 2.52 -6.53 7.31
C GLN A 175 3.45 -5.30 7.27
N HIS A 176 4.63 -5.43 6.66
CA HIS A 176 5.58 -4.33 6.52
C HIS A 176 5.03 -3.22 5.62
N GLY A 177 4.43 -3.56 4.48
CA GLY A 177 3.83 -2.59 3.56
C GLY A 177 2.70 -1.79 4.20
N LEU A 178 1.83 -2.44 5.00
CA LEU A 178 0.76 -1.78 5.75
C LEU A 178 1.31 -0.83 6.81
N ALA A 179 2.34 -1.24 7.56
CA ALA A 179 2.96 -0.39 8.58
C ALA A 179 3.60 0.86 7.95
N ILE A 180 4.30 0.69 6.83
CA ILE A 180 4.94 1.79 6.10
C ILE A 180 3.90 2.72 5.49
N ALA A 181 2.87 2.17 4.84
CA ALA A 181 1.78 2.95 4.28
C ALA A 181 1.02 3.75 5.36
N ALA A 182 0.84 3.18 6.56
CA ALA A 182 0.23 3.89 7.68
C ALA A 182 1.10 5.08 8.15
N GLY A 183 2.42 4.89 8.22
CA GLY A 183 3.37 5.96 8.54
C GLY A 183 3.37 7.07 7.48
N ILE A 184 3.40 6.71 6.20
CA ILE A 184 3.32 7.66 5.07
C ILE A 184 2.01 8.44 5.12
N LYS A 185 0.88 7.76 5.34
CA LYS A 185 -0.43 8.39 5.48
C LYS A 185 -0.44 9.41 6.62
N ALA A 186 0.06 9.04 7.80
CA ALA A 186 0.11 9.94 8.95
C ALA A 186 0.98 11.18 8.66
N ALA A 187 2.16 11.00 8.05
CA ALA A 187 3.03 12.11 7.67
C ALA A 187 2.35 13.05 6.66
N LYS A 188 1.65 12.50 5.65
CA LYS A 188 0.89 13.29 4.68
C LYS A 188 -0.28 14.03 5.31
N ASP A 189 -1.02 13.38 6.21
CA ASP A 189 -2.14 14.01 6.90
C ASP A 189 -1.67 15.20 7.75
N LEU A 190 -0.52 15.08 8.42
CA LEU A 190 0.09 16.18 9.16
C LEU A 190 0.59 17.31 8.23
N GLY A 191 1.18 16.96 7.08
CA GLY A 191 1.70 17.93 6.11
C GLY A 191 0.61 18.66 5.32
N ASN A 192 -0.52 18.00 5.02
CA ASN A 192 -1.66 18.58 4.31
C ASN A 192 -2.56 19.42 5.23
N MET A 193 -2.40 19.30 6.54
CA MET A 193 -3.18 20.06 7.50
C MET A 193 -2.70 21.52 7.54
N PRO A 194 -3.58 22.51 7.37
CA PRO A 194 -3.20 23.91 7.33
C PRO A 194 -2.67 24.41 8.68
N PRO A 195 -1.81 25.44 8.69
CA PRO A 195 -1.07 25.87 9.88
C PRO A 195 -1.97 26.46 10.99
N ASN A 196 -3.21 26.83 10.67
CA ASN A 196 -4.21 27.24 11.67
C ASN A 196 -4.64 26.06 12.57
N ILE A 197 -4.59 24.82 12.06
CA ILE A 197 -4.92 23.60 12.80
C ILE A 197 -3.63 22.89 13.23
N CYS A 198 -2.70 22.67 12.30
CA CYS A 198 -1.43 21.97 12.54
C CYS A 198 -0.37 22.90 13.15
N ASN A 199 -0.58 23.28 14.40
CA ASN A 199 0.39 24.05 15.19
C ASN A 199 1.23 23.15 16.10
N ALA A 200 2.21 23.74 16.81
CA ALA A 200 3.09 22.99 17.71
C ALA A 200 2.32 22.23 18.82
N ALA A 201 1.20 22.76 19.30
CA ALA A 201 0.36 22.08 20.27
C ALA A 201 -0.38 20.87 19.66
N TYR A 202 -0.84 20.99 18.42
CA TYR A 202 -1.44 19.88 17.67
C TYR A 202 -0.43 18.74 17.47
N LEU A 203 0.79 19.04 17.03
CA LEU A 203 1.85 18.03 16.88
C LEU A 203 2.17 17.32 18.22
N ALA A 204 2.27 18.07 19.32
CA ALA A 204 2.46 17.50 20.65
C ALA A 204 1.27 16.62 21.11
N SER A 205 0.04 16.96 20.69
CA SER A 205 -1.14 16.14 20.96
C SER A 205 -1.13 14.85 20.16
N GLN A 206 -0.77 14.90 18.87
CA GLN A 206 -0.66 13.73 17.99
C GLN A 206 0.43 12.77 18.47
N ALA A 207 1.57 13.29 18.93
CA ALA A 207 2.65 12.50 19.53
C ALA A 207 2.18 11.74 20.79
N ARG A 208 1.40 12.40 21.67
CA ARG A 208 0.82 11.75 22.87
C ARG A 208 -0.19 10.68 22.50
N GLN A 209 -1.11 10.96 21.57
CA GLN A 209 -2.09 9.98 21.09
C GLN A 209 -1.42 8.74 20.48
N LEU A 210 -0.32 8.94 19.75
CA LEU A 210 0.49 7.86 19.22
C LEU A 210 1.10 7.04 20.36
N ALA A 211 1.75 7.68 21.34
CA ALA A 211 2.35 6.99 22.49
C ALA A 211 1.31 6.16 23.27
N ASP A 212 0.12 6.71 23.53
CA ASP A 212 -0.95 6.02 24.25
C ASP A 212 -1.49 4.81 23.47
N SER A 213 -1.62 4.92 22.15
CA SER A 213 -2.12 3.86 21.27
C SER A 213 -1.18 2.64 21.24
N TYR A 214 0.13 2.87 21.36
CA TYR A 214 1.13 1.80 21.38
C TYR A 214 1.50 1.33 22.81
N SER A 215 1.30 2.18 23.83
CA SER A 215 1.47 1.81 25.25
C SER A 215 0.52 0.68 25.67
N LYS A 216 -0.70 0.67 25.15
CA LYS A 216 -1.71 -0.36 25.44
C LYS A 216 -1.41 -1.71 24.77
N LYS A 217 -0.50 -1.75 23.78
CA LYS A 217 -0.10 -2.96 23.04
C LYS A 217 1.20 -3.60 23.57
N GLY A 218 1.53 -3.39 24.85
CA GLY A 218 2.67 -4.02 25.52
C GLY A 218 4.04 -3.37 25.23
N HIS A 219 4.10 -2.29 24.46
CA HIS A 219 5.32 -1.53 24.24
C HIS A 219 5.34 -0.35 25.21
N HIS A 220 6.04 -0.48 26.34
CA HIS A 220 6.14 0.60 27.32
C HIS A 220 6.84 1.83 26.68
N PRO A 221 6.13 2.96 26.54
CA PRO A 221 6.78 4.23 26.28
C PRO A 221 7.72 4.50 27.46
N ARG A 222 8.87 5.13 27.21
CA ARG A 222 9.67 5.69 28.31
C ARG A 222 8.77 6.58 29.16
N ASP A 223 8.92 6.43 30.48
CA ASP A 223 8.30 7.18 31.57
C ASP A 223 7.27 8.26 31.18
N ARG A 224 6.08 8.15 31.76
CA ARG A 224 4.99 9.14 31.75
C ARG A 224 5.37 10.56 32.24
N ARG A 225 6.66 10.90 32.36
CA ARG A 225 7.20 12.15 32.90
C ARG A 225 7.75 13.13 31.88
N THR A 226 7.84 12.81 30.58
CA THR A 226 8.35 13.80 29.60
C THR A 226 7.65 13.73 28.25
N ALA A 227 6.37 14.06 28.22
CA ALA A 227 5.83 14.86 27.10
C ALA A 227 5.80 16.32 27.57
N ASP A 228 6.88 16.78 28.18
CA ASP A 228 7.03 18.18 28.55
C ASP A 228 7.41 18.94 27.29
N ALA A 229 6.59 19.95 26.97
CA ALA A 229 7.00 21.04 26.11
C ALA A 229 8.22 21.71 26.77
N ARG A 230 9.42 21.21 26.49
CA ARG A 230 10.63 21.97 26.79
C ARG A 230 10.63 23.17 25.85
N THR A 231 10.36 24.34 26.40
CA THR A 231 10.67 25.62 25.75
C THR A 231 12.19 25.66 25.64
N GLY A 232 12.73 25.35 24.47
CA GLY A 232 14.16 25.46 24.22
C GLY A 232 14.55 26.94 24.24
N ASN A 233 15.24 27.38 25.29
CA ASN A 233 15.61 28.78 25.46
C ASN A 233 16.77 29.23 24.54
N GLU A 234 17.25 28.36 23.63
CA GLU A 234 18.46 28.58 22.81
C GLU A 234 18.18 28.95 21.33
N ARG A 235 16.91 29.15 20.92
CA ARG A 235 16.57 29.63 19.56
C ARG A 235 15.96 31.04 19.52
N LEU A 236 16.09 31.81 20.58
CA LEU A 236 15.54 33.16 20.69
C LEU A 236 16.56 34.21 20.22
N SER A 237 16.92 34.23 18.94
CA SER A 237 17.71 35.34 18.36
C SER A 237 17.11 35.98 17.10
N GLY A 238 15.89 35.61 16.70
CA GLY A 238 15.21 36.27 15.59
C GLY A 238 13.71 36.10 15.67
N SER A 239 13.00 37.21 15.93
CA SER A 239 11.53 37.38 15.95
C SER A 239 10.76 36.83 17.16
N ARG A 240 9.90 37.68 17.77
CA ARG A 240 9.00 37.32 18.87
C ARG A 240 8.10 36.14 18.46
N PRO A 241 7.97 35.07 19.28
CA PRO A 241 7.22 33.89 18.88
C PRO A 241 5.72 34.20 18.85
N ARG A 242 5.08 34.13 17.66
CA ARG A 242 3.61 34.18 17.55
C ARG A 242 2.93 32.90 18.05
N PHE A 243 3.68 31.81 18.23
CA PHE A 243 3.22 30.53 18.78
C PHE A 243 4.32 29.91 19.65
N ALA A 244 3.97 29.35 20.80
CA ALA A 244 4.93 28.70 21.69
C ALA A 244 5.62 27.51 21.01
N GLU A 245 6.95 27.50 20.97
CA GLU A 245 7.74 26.37 20.49
C GLU A 245 7.55 25.17 21.43
N ARG A 246 7.19 24.00 20.88
CA ARG A 246 7.08 22.75 21.63
C ARG A 246 7.87 21.65 20.93
N ILE A 247 8.71 20.97 21.69
CA ILE A 247 9.43 19.78 21.24
C ILE A 247 8.63 18.55 21.66
N ALA A 248 8.27 17.70 20.70
CA ALA A 248 7.67 16.39 20.97
C ALA A 248 8.74 15.31 20.81
N ASP A 249 9.09 14.63 21.90
CA ASP A 249 9.99 13.47 21.88
C ASP A 249 9.17 12.19 22.09
N VAL A 250 9.26 11.26 21.14
CA VAL A 250 8.57 9.96 21.19
C VAL A 250 9.63 8.86 21.23
N GLY A 251 9.94 8.41 22.44
CA GLY A 251 10.90 7.31 22.65
C GLY A 251 10.27 5.93 22.47
N TYR A 252 10.84 5.12 21.57
CA TYR A 252 10.49 3.70 21.41
C TYR A 252 11.55 2.79 22.04
N ARG A 253 11.12 1.76 22.79
CA ARG A 253 12.02 0.77 23.39
C ARG A 253 11.67 -0.62 22.86
N VAL A 254 12.65 -1.27 22.23
CA VAL A 254 12.54 -2.68 21.83
C VAL A 254 12.80 -3.55 23.06
N GLN A 255 11.89 -4.45 23.42
CA GLN A 255 12.15 -5.44 24.47
C GLN A 255 13.35 -6.31 24.05
N GLY A 256 14.41 -6.34 24.86
CA GLY A 256 15.59 -7.18 24.65
C GLY A 256 16.90 -6.46 24.35
N GLN A 257 16.91 -5.16 24.04
CA GLN A 257 18.16 -4.38 23.94
C GLN A 257 18.36 -3.52 25.19
N SER A 258 19.04 -4.10 26.17
CA SER A 258 19.71 -3.34 27.22
C SER A 258 20.87 -2.56 26.61
N VAL A 259 20.58 -1.41 25.98
CA VAL A 259 21.62 -0.41 25.70
C VAL A 259 22.04 0.16 27.05
N ARG A 260 23.04 -0.46 27.67
CA ARG A 260 23.84 0.17 28.73
C ARG A 260 24.48 1.40 28.10
N ARG A 261 23.84 2.56 28.24
CA ARG A 261 24.54 3.84 28.11
C ARG A 261 25.56 3.87 29.25
N ARG A 262 26.80 3.47 28.98
CA ARG A 262 27.93 3.89 29.83
C ARG A 262 27.92 5.42 29.77
N ALA A 263 27.68 6.05 30.91
CA ALA A 263 28.01 7.46 31.07
C ALA A 263 29.53 7.60 30.84
N PRO A 264 29.99 8.65 30.14
CA PRO A 264 31.41 8.97 30.18
C PRO A 264 31.76 9.33 31.62
N ASP A 265 32.75 8.63 32.17
CA ASP A 265 33.35 8.94 33.46
C ASP A 265 33.78 10.41 33.45
N ARG A 266 33.07 11.24 34.20
CA ARG A 266 33.55 12.57 34.55
C ARG A 266 34.69 12.36 35.54
N ALA A 267 35.90 12.59 35.05
CA ALA A 267 37.10 12.78 35.84
C ALA A 267 36.80 13.60 37.12
N ARG A 268 37.14 13.01 38.27
CA ARG A 268 37.34 13.70 39.55
C ARG A 268 38.50 13.06 40.28
N ARG A 269 39.71 13.56 40.01
CA ARG A 269 40.67 14.17 40.94
C ARG A 269 42.04 14.19 40.29
#